data_AF-A0AAV5B4I9-F1
#
_entry.id   AF-A0AAV5B4I9-F1
#
_cell.length_a   1.000
_cell.length_b   1.000
_cell.length_c   1.000
_cell.angle_alpha   90.00
_cell.angle_beta   90.00
_cell.angle_gamma   90.00
#
_symmetry.space_group_name_H-M   'P 1'
#
loop_
_entity.id
_entity.type
_entity.pdbx_description
1 polymer ?
#
loop_
_entity_poly.entity_id
_entity_poly.type
_entity_poly.pdbx_seq_one_letter_code
_entity_poly.pdbx_strand_id
1 'polypeptide(L)'
;MSTPSATLASCTAQRELCDGILNAYMETTSGRYASGTVRSKCTAVRRFLTWCRTEHVDPLVATPEDADRFVGMLDRSMSKLTIREYRCNVRVFLRWLQLQMAIHLIETGGDEDPSAMFV
;
A
#
# COMPACT_ATOMS: atom_id res chain seq x y z
N MET A 1 -19.35 -20.87 15.80
CA MET A 1 -19.59 -19.52 16.36
C MET A 1 -18.24 -18.83 16.47
N SER A 2 -17.88 -17.98 15.51
CA SER A 2 -16.61 -17.25 15.54
C SER A 2 -16.74 -16.06 16.50
N THR A 3 -15.76 -15.90 17.39
CA THR A 3 -15.76 -14.95 18.49
C THR A 3 -15.56 -13.51 18.00
N PRO A 4 -16.39 -12.53 18.43
CA PRO A 4 -16.27 -11.11 18.06
C PRO A 4 -14.89 -10.49 18.33
N SER A 5 -14.15 -11.04 19.30
CA SER A 5 -12.83 -10.56 19.71
C SER A 5 -11.74 -10.76 18.64
N ALA A 6 -11.81 -11.84 17.85
CA ALA A 6 -10.84 -12.12 16.80
C ALA A 6 -11.02 -11.18 15.60
N THR A 7 -12.28 -10.86 15.27
CA THR A 7 -12.61 -9.90 14.20
C THR A 7 -12.13 -8.50 14.54
N LEU A 8 -12.35 -8.03 15.77
CA LEU A 8 -11.89 -6.71 16.21
C LEU A 8 -10.36 -6.59 16.18
N ALA A 9 -9.62 -7.60 16.65
CA ALA A 9 -8.16 -7.62 16.60
C ALA A 9 -7.62 -7.57 15.17
N SER A 10 -8.25 -8.32 14.25
CA SER A 10 -7.88 -8.31 12.83
C SER A 10 -8.14 -6.95 12.16
N CYS A 11 -9.28 -6.30 12.45
CA CYS A 11 -9.57 -4.97 11.94
C CYS A 11 -8.56 -3.90 12.43
N THR A 12 -8.15 -3.99 13.70
CA THR A 12 -7.12 -3.10 14.25
C THR A 12 -5.77 -3.31 13.59
N ALA A 13 -5.31 -4.55 13.47
CA ALA A 13 -4.05 -4.88 12.82
C ALA A 13 -4.02 -4.42 11.35
N GLN A 14 -5.11 -4.60 10.61
CA GLN A 14 -5.21 -4.15 9.23
C GLN A 14 -5.17 -2.62 9.10
N ARG A 15 -5.76 -1.90 10.06
CA ARG A 15 -5.70 -0.44 10.13
C ARG A 15 -4.28 0.04 10.40
N GLU A 16 -3.62 -0.54 11.39
CA GLU A 16 -2.23 -0.21 11.75
C GLU A 16 -1.27 -0.47 10.57
N LEU A 17 -1.45 -1.59 9.86
CA LEU A 17 -0.70 -1.89 8.64
C LEU A 17 -0.88 -0.80 7.57
N CYS A 18 -2.13 -0.41 7.28
CA CYS A 18 -2.41 0.63 6.29
C CYS A 18 -1.81 1.99 6.69
N ASP A 19 -1.93 2.36 7.97
CA ASP A 19 -1.40 3.62 8.49
C ASP A 19 0.14 3.61 8.44
N GLY A 20 0.78 2.48 8.78
CA GLY A 20 2.23 2.29 8.66
C GLY A 20 2.74 2.41 7.23
N ILE A 21 2.10 1.72 6.28
CA ILE A 21 2.44 1.80 4.84
C ILE A 21 2.32 3.24 4.33
N LEU A 22 1.26 3.96 4.72
CA LEU A 22 1.06 5.35 4.31
C LEU A 22 2.14 6.29 4.86
N ASN A 23 2.51 6.11 6.13
CA ASN A 23 3.56 6.93 6.77
C ASN A 23 4.91 6.70 6.10
N ALA A 24 5.32 5.44 5.87
CA ALA A 24 6.56 5.12 5.17
C ALA A 24 6.61 5.70 3.75
N TYR A 25 5.49 5.66 3.03
CA TYR A 25 5.39 6.28 1.71
C TYR A 25 5.49 7.81 1.77
N MET A 26 4.87 8.44 2.77
CA MET A 26 4.94 9.89 2.99
C MET A 26 6.37 10.34 3.27
N GLU A 27 7.09 9.63 4.14
CA GLU A 27 8.50 9.92 4.46
C GLU A 27 9.37 9.83 3.20
N THR A 28 9.23 8.75 2.43
CA THR A 28 9.98 8.56 1.18
C THR A 28 9.72 9.66 0.15
N THR A 29 8.48 10.12 0.04
CA THR A 29 8.09 11.11 -0.98
C THR A 29 8.39 12.55 -0.55
N SER A 30 8.39 12.84 0.75
CA SER A 30 8.60 14.20 1.28
C SER A 30 9.98 14.77 0.98
N GLY A 31 11.02 13.94 0.90
CA GLY A 31 12.36 14.37 0.50
C GLY A 31 12.56 14.55 -1.00
N ARG A 32 11.58 14.19 -1.83
CA ARG A 32 11.73 14.10 -3.31
C ARG A 32 10.82 15.04 -4.09
N TYR A 33 9.76 15.54 -3.46
CA TYR A 33 8.72 16.29 -4.15
C TYR A 33 8.28 17.52 -3.35
N ALA A 34 7.77 18.52 -4.05
CA ALA A 34 7.11 19.66 -3.44
C ALA A 34 5.89 19.23 -2.61
N SER A 35 5.58 19.99 -1.55
CA SER A 35 4.54 19.66 -0.57
C SER A 35 3.15 19.42 -1.19
N GLY A 36 2.77 20.19 -2.23
CA GLY A 36 1.52 20.00 -2.96
C GLY A 36 1.46 18.63 -3.68
N THR A 37 2.56 18.20 -4.28
CA THR A 37 2.69 16.90 -4.94
C THR A 37 2.65 15.76 -3.92
N VAL A 38 3.35 15.90 -2.79
CA VAL A 38 3.29 14.93 -1.67
C VAL A 38 1.86 14.78 -1.18
N ARG A 39 1.16 15.91 -0.93
CA ARG A 39 -0.24 15.91 -0.50
C ARG A 39 -1.14 15.19 -1.51
N SER A 40 -1.00 15.48 -2.80
CA SER A 40 -1.77 14.83 -3.86
C SER A 40 -1.55 13.32 -3.88
N LYS A 41 -0.28 12.88 -3.78
CA LYS A 41 0.09 11.47 -3.74
C LYS A 41 -0.50 10.76 -2.52
N CYS A 42 -0.23 11.28 -1.32
CA CYS A 42 -0.72 10.69 -0.08
C CYS A 42 -2.25 10.68 0.01
N THR A 43 -2.94 11.65 -0.59
CA THR A 43 -4.41 11.67 -0.65
C THR A 43 -4.94 10.50 -1.48
N ALA A 44 -4.38 10.26 -2.66
CA ALA A 44 -4.76 9.13 -3.51
C ALA A 44 -4.47 7.79 -2.81
N VAL A 45 -3.28 7.64 -2.22
CA VAL A 45 -2.87 6.41 -1.51
C VAL A 45 -3.75 6.14 -0.28
N ARG A 46 -4.05 7.15 0.53
CA ARG A 46 -4.96 6.99 1.69
C ARG A 46 -6.33 6.48 1.27
N ARG A 47 -6.88 7.01 0.18
CA ARG A 47 -8.17 6.57 -0.36
C ARG A 47 -8.10 5.15 -0.90
N PHE A 48 -7.02 4.79 -1.59
CA PHE A 48 -6.77 3.43 -2.05
C PHE A 48 -6.66 2.43 -0.90
N LEU A 49 -5.86 2.72 0.13
CA LEU A 49 -5.73 1.85 1.32
C LEU A 49 -7.06 1.70 2.08
N THR A 50 -7.87 2.77 2.09
CA THR A 50 -9.24 2.69 2.63
C THR A 50 -10.10 1.74 1.81
N TRP A 51 -10.04 1.84 0.48
CA TRP A 51 -10.73 0.91 -0.42
C TRP A 51 -10.26 -0.53 -0.26
N CYS A 52 -8.95 -0.78 -0.11
CA CYS A 52 -8.41 -2.11 0.18
C CYS A 52 -9.04 -2.73 1.44
N ARG A 53 -9.23 -1.94 2.50
CA ARG A 53 -9.92 -2.42 3.72
C ARG A 53 -11.39 -2.75 3.47
N THR A 54 -12.08 -1.92 2.71
CA THR A 54 -13.52 -2.13 2.40
C THR A 54 -13.75 -3.34 1.51
N GLU A 55 -12.89 -3.54 0.51
CA GLU A 55 -13.00 -4.64 -0.46
C GLU A 55 -12.22 -5.91 -0.04
N HIS A 56 -11.66 -5.92 1.17
CA HIS A 56 -10.83 -7.00 1.69
C HIS A 56 -9.65 -7.39 0.77
N VAL A 57 -9.05 -6.40 0.11
CA VAL A 57 -7.83 -6.55 -0.68
C VAL A 57 -6.63 -6.32 0.23
N ASP A 58 -5.67 -7.26 0.23
CA ASP A 58 -4.41 -7.09 0.93
C ASP A 58 -3.53 -6.07 0.16
N PRO A 59 -3.18 -4.91 0.77
CA PRO A 59 -2.38 -3.90 0.10
C PRO A 59 -0.97 -4.36 -0.28
N LEU A 60 -0.40 -5.37 0.39
CA LEU A 60 0.96 -5.87 0.12
C LEU A 60 1.07 -6.66 -1.18
N VAL A 61 -0.04 -7.26 -1.62
CA VAL A 61 -0.10 -8.04 -2.88
C VAL A 61 -0.96 -7.37 -3.95
N ALA A 62 -1.40 -6.13 -3.70
CA ALA A 62 -2.23 -5.39 -4.63
C ALA A 62 -1.53 -5.13 -5.98
N THR A 63 -2.31 -5.22 -7.06
CA THR A 63 -1.83 -5.20 -8.44
C THR A 63 -2.19 -3.89 -9.15
N PRO A 64 -1.57 -3.57 -10.30
CA PRO A 64 -2.00 -2.46 -11.15
C PRO A 64 -3.48 -2.52 -11.54
N GLU A 65 -4.04 -3.72 -11.68
CA GLU A 65 -5.45 -3.98 -11.96
C GLU A 65 -6.35 -3.55 -10.78
N ASP A 66 -5.89 -3.71 -9.54
CA ASP A 66 -6.62 -3.21 -8.36
C ASP A 66 -6.67 -1.69 -8.32
N ALA A 67 -5.65 -1.00 -8.85
CA ALA A 67 -5.70 0.44 -9.02
C ALA A 67 -6.79 0.86 -10.03
N ASP A 68 -7.03 0.05 -11.07
CA ASP A 68 -8.10 0.29 -12.05
C ASP A 68 -9.49 0.01 -11.47
N ARG A 69 -9.63 -1.06 -10.66
CA ARG A 69 -10.85 -1.34 -9.91
C ARG A 69 -11.17 -0.22 -8.92
N PHE A 70 -10.18 0.23 -8.15
CA PHE A 70 -10.33 1.35 -7.23
C PHE A 70 -10.88 2.60 -7.92
N VAL A 71 -10.26 3.03 -9.03
CA VAL A 71 -10.72 4.25 -9.71
C VAL A 71 -12.07 4.09 -10.41
N GLY A 72 -12.45 2.85 -10.77
CA GLY A 72 -13.79 2.53 -11.27
C GLY A 72 -14.90 2.69 -10.24
N MET A 73 -14.56 2.64 -8.95
CA MET A 73 -15.49 2.83 -7.83
C MET A 73 -15.57 4.29 -7.34
N LEU A 74 -14.70 5.17 -7.84
CA LEU A 74 -14.74 6.59 -7.48
C LEU A 74 -16.02 7.24 -8.03
N ASP A 75 -16.54 8.20 -7.27
CA ASP A 75 -17.76 8.93 -7.62
C ASP A 75 -17.68 9.52 -9.03
N ARG A 76 -18.74 9.31 -9.81
CA ARG A 76 -18.92 9.84 -11.17
C ARG A 76 -18.93 11.37 -11.22
N SER A 77 -19.16 12.04 -10.09
CA SER A 77 -19.04 13.50 -9.95
C SER A 77 -17.59 13.99 -10.03
N MET A 78 -16.60 13.12 -9.87
CA MET A 78 -15.19 13.49 -9.99
C MET A 78 -14.77 13.75 -11.43
N SER A 79 -13.88 14.74 -11.59
CA SER A 79 -13.31 15.05 -12.90
C SER A 79 -12.48 13.87 -13.43
N LYS A 80 -12.50 13.67 -14.76
CA LYS A 80 -11.67 12.67 -15.44
C LYS A 80 -10.17 12.87 -15.17
N LEU A 81 -9.75 14.11 -14.98
CA LEU A 81 -8.36 14.44 -14.65
C LEU A 81 -7.99 13.92 -13.26
N THR A 82 -8.82 14.19 -12.25
CA THR A 82 -8.61 13.70 -10.88
C THR A 82 -8.57 12.18 -10.82
N ILE A 83 -9.48 11.50 -11.54
CA ILE A 83 -9.50 10.03 -11.64
C ILE A 83 -8.19 9.51 -12.26
N ARG A 84 -7.71 10.16 -13.33
CA ARG A 84 -6.43 9.80 -13.97
C ARG A 84 -5.24 10.03 -13.04
N GLU A 85 -5.23 11.13 -12.29
CA GLU A 85 -4.19 11.44 -11.30
C GLU A 85 -4.17 10.41 -10.17
N TYR A 86 -5.34 10.00 -9.69
CA TYR A 86 -5.45 8.97 -8.65
C TYR A 86 -4.91 7.65 -9.14
N ARG A 87 -5.32 7.20 -10.35
CA ARG A 87 -4.79 5.98 -10.97
C ARG A 87 -3.25 6.03 -11.07
N CYS A 88 -2.71 7.15 -11.56
CA CYS A 88 -1.27 7.33 -11.71
C CYS A 88 -0.55 7.25 -10.37
N ASN A 89 -1.02 8.00 -9.37
CA ASN A 89 -0.40 8.04 -8.05
C ASN A 89 -0.47 6.69 -7.33
N VAL A 90 -1.58 5.95 -7.44
CA VAL A 90 -1.72 4.61 -6.87
C VAL A 90 -0.76 3.63 -7.55
N ARG A 91 -0.65 3.63 -8.89
CA ARG A 91 0.31 2.76 -9.59
C ARG A 91 1.77 3.04 -9.21
N VAL A 92 2.13 4.32 -9.05
CA VAL A 92 3.47 4.71 -8.57
C VAL A 92 3.71 4.20 -7.14
N PHE A 93 2.70 4.30 -6.28
CA PHE A 93 2.74 3.75 -4.92
C PHE A 93 2.91 2.23 -4.92
N LEU A 94 2.13 1.49 -5.71
CA LEU A 94 2.22 0.02 -5.79
C LEU A 94 3.61 -0.43 -6.24
N ARG A 95 4.19 0.26 -7.23
CA ARG A 95 5.56 -0.01 -7.67
C ARG A 95 6.58 0.26 -6.55
N TRP A 96 6.41 1.36 -5.81
CA TRP A 96 7.28 1.64 -4.66
C TRP A 96 7.16 0.54 -3.60
N LEU A 97 5.95 0.10 -3.27
CA LEU A 97 5.70 -0.92 -2.25
C LEU A 97 6.35 -2.26 -2.63
N GLN A 98 6.18 -2.68 -3.88
CA GLN A 98 6.84 -3.88 -4.42
C GLN A 98 8.37 -3.81 -4.31
N LEU A 99 8.97 -2.64 -4.56
CA LEU A 99 10.40 -2.44 -4.39
C LEU A 99 10.83 -2.53 -2.91
N GLN A 100 10.06 -1.95 -1.99
CA GLN A 100 10.37 -2.07 -0.54
C GLN A 100 10.30 -3.53 -0.07
N MET A 101 9.30 -4.28 -0.52
CA MET A 101 9.18 -5.70 -0.20
C MET A 101 10.36 -6.50 -0.78
N ALA A 102 10.77 -6.22 -2.01
CA ALA A 102 11.93 -6.87 -2.63
C ALA A 102 13.23 -6.59 -1.86
N ILE A 103 13.43 -5.34 -1.41
CA ILE A 103 14.60 -4.95 -0.60
C ILE A 103 14.60 -5.73 0.72
N HIS A 104 13.48 -5.74 1.44
CA HIS A 104 13.39 -6.47 2.71
C HIS A 104 13.64 -7.97 2.53
N LEU A 105 13.12 -8.59 1.46
CA LEU A 105 13.39 -10.01 1.17
C LEU A 105 14.88 -10.29 0.96
N ILE A 106 15.61 -9.40 0.30
CA ILE A 106 17.07 -9.53 0.11
C ILE A 106 17.80 -9.39 1.45
N GLU A 107 17.41 -8.43 2.29
CA GLU A 107 18.03 -8.20 3.60
C GLU A 107 17.79 -9.36 4.57
N THR A 108 16.61 -9.98 4.55
CA THR A 108 16.26 -11.10 5.45
C THR A 108 16.66 -12.46 4.90
N GLY A 109 16.90 -12.60 3.60
CA GLY A 109 17.29 -13.85 2.94
C GLY A 109 18.80 -14.11 2.93
N GLY A 110 19.61 -13.22 3.51
CA GLY A 110 21.07 -13.33 3.54
C GLY A 110 21.66 -14.04 4.77
N ASP A 111 20.83 -14.56 5.68
CA ASP A 111 21.24 -15.16 6.96
C ASP A 111 21.22 -16.71 6.94
N GLU A 112 21.15 -17.33 5.76
CA GLU A 112 21.44 -18.77 5.64
C GLU A 112 22.96 -18.96 5.52
N ASP A 113 23.63 -19.12 6.67
CA ASP A 113 25.05 -19.49 6.76
C ASP A 113 25.30 -20.82 6.02
N PRO A 114 26.06 -20.83 4.91
CA PRO A 114 26.38 -22.07 4.20
C PRO A 114 27.38 -22.96 4.96
N SER A 115 27.89 -22.53 6.13
CA SER A 115 28.84 -23.30 6.94
C SER A 115 28.22 -24.43 7.75
N ALA A 116 26.88 -24.55 7.80
CA ALA A 116 26.20 -25.63 8.53
C ALA A 116 25.98 -26.92 7.70
N MET A 117 26.41 -26.96 6.42
CA MET A 117 26.17 -28.11 5.53
C MET A 117 27.35 -29.06 5.31
N PHE A 118 28.48 -28.87 6.00
CA PHE A 118 29.59 -29.83 5.96
C PHE A 118 29.89 -30.36 7.37
N VAL A 119 29.23 -31.47 7.72
CA VAL A 119 29.69 -32.45 8.73
C VAL A 119 30.43 -33.55 8.00
#